data_AF-A0A7W0K299-F1
#
_entry.id   AF-A0A7W0K299-F1
#
_cell.length_a   1.000
_cell.length_b   1.000
_cell.length_c   1.000
_cell.angle_alpha   90.00
_cell.angle_beta   90.00
_cell.angle_gamma   90.00
#
_symmetry.space_group_name_H-M   'P 1'
#
loop_
_entity.id
_entity.type
_entity.pdbx_description
1 polymer ?
#
loop_
_entity_poly.entity_id
_entity_poly.type
_entity_poly.pdbx_seq_one_letter_code
_entity_poly.pdbx_strand_id
1 'polypeptide(L)' 'LDLAWLAAGRVDAFFERGLQHWDWAAGRLLVEEAGGSVGWLDDGWPGMIAASGDELLAELRPFVSA' A
#
# COMPACT_ATOMS: atom_id res chain seq x y z
N LEU A 1 -2.16 7.80 8.25
CA LEU A 1 -2.91 6.97 9.25
C LEU A 1 -3.42 5.68 8.59
N ASP A 2 -3.63 5.73 7.29
CA ASP A 2 -4.31 4.74 6.47
C ASP A 2 -3.60 3.39 6.51
N LEU A 3 -2.27 3.37 6.42
CA LEU A 3 -1.48 2.13 6.57
C LEU A 3 -1.61 1.50 7.97
N ALA A 4 -1.78 2.29 9.03
CA ALA A 4 -2.03 1.76 10.37
C ALA A 4 -3.46 1.22 10.53
N TRP A 5 -4.42 1.81 9.82
CA TRP A 5 -5.78 1.27 9.73
C TRP A 5 -5.84 -0.02 8.92
N LEU A 6 -5.08 -0.10 7.83
CA LEU A 6 -4.90 -1.32 7.04
C LEU A 6 -4.31 -2.44 7.91
N ALA A 7 -3.18 -2.16 8.59
CA ALA A 7 -2.54 -3.13 9.50
C ALA A 7 -3.48 -3.60 10.63
N ALA A 8 -4.42 -2.75 11.05
CA ALA A 8 -5.41 -3.08 12.06
C ALA A 8 -6.70 -3.72 11.51
N GLY A 9 -6.76 -4.02 10.20
CA GLY A 9 -7.92 -4.63 9.55
C GLY A 9 -9.17 -3.73 9.51
N ARG A 10 -9.00 -2.40 9.54
CA ARG A 10 -10.12 -1.44 9.44
C ARG A 10 -10.48 -1.10 7.99
N VAL A 11 -9.52 -1.27 7.08
CA VAL A 11 -9.66 -1.11 5.64
C VAL A 11 -8.88 -2.25 4.98
N ASP A 12 -9.26 -2.64 3.76
CA ASP A 12 -8.70 -3.81 3.08
C ASP A 12 -7.53 -3.47 2.13
N ALA A 13 -7.45 -2.21 1.68
CA ALA A 13 -6.40 -1.75 0.79
C ALA A 13 -6.12 -0.24 0.95
N PHE A 14 -4.91 0.16 0.58
CA PHE A 14 -4.46 1.55 0.47
C PHE A 14 -3.75 1.73 -0.87
N PHE A 15 -3.94 2.87 -1.53
CA PHE A 15 -3.13 3.28 -2.67
C PHE A 15 -3.12 4.80 -2.81
N GLU A 16 -1.96 5.37 -3.11
CA GLU A 16 -1.80 6.82 -3.28
C GLU A 16 -0.59 7.15 -4.16
N ARG A 17 -0.71 8.20 -4.97
CA ARG A 17 0.34 8.65 -5.90
C ARG A 17 1.14 9.82 -5.33
N GLY A 18 2.45 9.82 -5.54
CA GLY A 18 3.31 10.97 -5.24
C GLY A 18 3.73 11.11 -3.78
N LEU A 19 3.50 10.09 -2.95
CA LEU A 19 4.00 10.05 -1.57
C LEU A 19 5.53 10.07 -1.53
N GLN A 20 6.06 10.81 -0.58
CA GLN A 20 7.49 10.77 -0.26
C GLN A 20 7.81 9.51 0.53
N HIS A 21 9.08 9.10 0.49
CA HIS A 21 9.54 7.88 1.19
C HIS A 21 9.16 7.86 2.67
N TRP A 22 9.18 9.02 3.35
CA TRP A 22 8.84 9.12 4.77
C TRP A 22 7.34 9.01 5.07
N ASP A 23 6.46 9.27 4.09
CA ASP A 23 5.02 9.24 4.31
C ASP A 23 4.50 7.81 4.54
N TRP A 24 5.20 6.81 4.01
CA TRP A 24 4.80 5.40 4.08
C TRP A 24 5.82 4.48 4.77
N ALA A 25 7.07 4.91 5.00
CA ALA A 25 8.12 4.06 5.58
C ALA A 25 7.74 3.45 6.94
N ALA A 26 7.15 4.23 7.86
CA ALA A 26 6.70 3.71 9.15
C ALA A 26 5.48 2.78 9.01
N GLY A 27 4.55 3.14 8.12
CA GLY A 27 3.35 2.34 7.86
C GLY A 27 3.67 0.99 7.21
N ARG A 28 4.69 0.93 6.36
CA ARG A 28 5.20 -0.30 5.74
C ARG A 28 5.45 -1.39 6.77
N LEU A 29 6.23 -1.07 7.81
CA LEU A 29 6.56 -2.04 8.86
C LEU A 29 5.29 -2.55 9.56
N LEU A 30 4.32 -1.67 9.81
CA LEU A 30 3.06 -2.07 10.46
C LEU A 30 2.29 -3.08 9.61
N VAL A 31 2.15 -2.84 8.30
CA VAL A 31 1.39 -3.77 7.45
C VAL A 31 2.17 -5.05 7.15
N GLU A 32 3.50 -4.98 6.97
CA GLU A 32 4.35 -6.17 6.79
C GLU A 32 4.28 -7.11 8.01
N GLU A 33 4.35 -6.58 9.25
CA GLU A 33 4.20 -7.39 10.48
C GLU A 33 2.76 -7.91 10.68
N ALA A 34 1.76 -7.24 10.10
CA ALA A 34 0.38 -7.72 10.06
C ALA A 34 0.12 -8.74 8.92
N GLY A 35 1.14 -9.07 8.12
CA GLY A 35 1.06 -10.05 7.04
C GLY A 35 0.61 -9.51 5.67
N GLY A 36 0.58 -8.19 5.49
CA GLY A 36 0.33 -7.57 4.18
C GLY A 36 1.61 -7.09 3.48
N SER A 37 1.45 -6.57 2.28
CA SER A 37 2.55 -6.10 1.41
C SER A 37 2.40 -4.60 1.13
N VAL A 38 3.51 -3.87 1.03
CA VAL A 38 3.54 -2.47 0.58
C VAL A 38 4.60 -2.27 -0.49
N GLY A 39 4.27 -1.58 -1.59
CA GLY A 39 5.24 -1.30 -2.64
C GLY A 39 4.70 -0.40 -3.75
N TRP A 40 5.57 -0.15 -4.72
CA TRP A 40 5.20 0.57 -5.94
C TRP A 40 4.39 -0.36 -6.85
N LEU A 41 3.26 0.15 -7.37
CA LEU A 41 2.49 -0.51 -8.42
C LEU A 41 3.01 -0.20 -9.82
N ASP A 42 3.79 0.87 -9.97
CA ASP A 42 4.35 1.39 -11.22
C ASP A 42 5.85 1.75 -11.06
N ASP A 43 6.38 2.66 -11.89
CA ASP A 43 7.81 2.93 -12.13
C ASP A 43 8.61 3.56 -10.97
N GLY A 44 8.19 3.35 -9.72
CA GLY A 44 8.83 3.94 -8.54
C GLY A 44 8.48 5.41 -8.34
N TRP A 45 9.11 6.11 -7.38
CA TRP A 45 8.77 7.51 -7.05
C TRP A 45 8.89 8.44 -8.27
N PRO A 46 7.90 9.31 -8.57
CA PRO A 46 6.70 9.67 -7.78
C PRO A 46 5.43 8.86 -8.14
N GLY A 47 5.58 7.55 -8.28
CA GLY A 47 4.55 6.59 -8.65
C GLY A 47 3.47 6.37 -7.61
N MET A 48 2.70 5.31 -7.83
CA MET A 48 1.64 4.80 -7.00
C MET A 48 2.21 3.86 -5.94
N ILE A 49 2.13 4.22 -4.67
CA ILE A 49 2.29 3.27 -3.57
C ILE A 49 0.96 2.56 -3.38
N ALA A 50 0.99 1.25 -3.15
CA ALA A 50 -0.16 0.50 -2.68
C ALA A 50 0.21 -0.49 -1.59
N ALA A 51 -0.79 -0.82 -0.78
CA ALA A 51 -0.69 -1.79 0.29
C ALA A 51 -1.99 -2.60 0.43
N SER A 52 -1.88 -3.92 0.55
CA SER A 52 -2.97 -4.86 0.85
C SER A 52 -2.39 -6.25 1.11
N GLY A 53 -3.24 -7.27 1.29
CA GLY A 53 -2.85 -8.67 1.12
C GLY A 53 -2.59 -8.99 -0.36
N ASP A 54 -1.72 -9.96 -0.63
CA ASP A 54 -1.22 -10.25 -1.98
C ASP A 54 -2.33 -10.56 -3.01
N GLU A 55 -3.36 -11.30 -2.60
CA GLU A 55 -4.48 -11.68 -3.46
C GLU A 55 -5.31 -10.46 -3.88
N LEU A 56 -5.71 -9.63 -2.90
CA LEU A 56 -6.51 -8.43 -3.16
C LEU A 56 -5.71 -7.38 -3.94
N LEU A 57 -4.41 -7.22 -3.67
CA LEU A 57 -3.56 -6.31 -4.43
C LEU A 57 -3.50 -6.71 -5.91
N ALA A 58 -3.41 -8.00 -6.21
CA ALA A 58 -3.41 -8.52 -7.57
C ALA A 58 -4.75 -8.26 -8.28
N GLU A 59 -5.88 -8.41 -7.57
CA GLU A 59 -7.22 -8.13 -8.08
C GLU A 59 -7.44 -6.64 -8.37
N LEU A 60 -6.96 -5.76 -7.49
CA LEU A 60 -7.15 -4.31 -7.62
C LEU A 60 -6.24 -3.68 -8.67
N ARG A 61 -5.11 -4.31 -9.01
CA ARG A 61 -4.11 -3.76 -9.94
C ARG A 61 -4.72 -3.15 -11.22
N PRO A 62 -5.61 -3.82 -11.97
CA PRO A 62 -6.18 -3.27 -13.21
C PRO A 62 -6.99 -1.97 -13.04
N PHE A 63 -7.49 -1.70 -11.84
CA PHE A 63 -8.31 -0.52 -11.55
C PHE A 63 -7.49 0.65 -11.01
N VAL A 64 -6.35 0.33 -10.38
CA VAL A 64 -5.53 1.30 -9.65
C VAL A 64 -4.28 1.70 -10.44
N SER A 65 -3.75 0.82 -11.30
CA SER A 65 -2.66 1.16 -12.22
C SER A 65 -3.24 1.79 -13.49
N ALA A 66 -3.17 3.12 -13.59
CA ALA A 66 -3.42 3.91 -14.81
C ALA A 66 -2.18 4.74 -15.14
#